data_AF-A0A0H5R9X2-F1
#
_entry.id   AF-A0A0H5R9X2-F1
#
_cell.length_a   1.000
_cell.length_b   1.000
_cell.length_c   1.000
_cell.angle_alpha   90.00
_cell.angle_beta   90.00
_cell.angle_gamma   90.00
#
_symmetry.space_group_name_H-M   'P 1'
#
loop_
_entity.id
_entity.type
_entity.pdbx_description
1 polymer ?
#
loop_
_entity_poly.entity_id
_entity_poly.type
_entity_poly.pdbx_seq_one_letter_code
_entity_poly.pdbx_strand_id
1 'polypeptide(L)'
;MKTKISSYARVISRLSKFQLSGLVTSTAGLGFLAGGSPIEAIPLASVMVGTFLTACSASTFNQIIEVKSDALMKRTRLRPLPTNTITSFQAKTFGAVSGSLGIGCLIIGNNPITGALGLANLLLYTQIYTPLKKKTIFNSEIGAIVGAIPPIMGWTAATGSFLAPETAVLGSILFLWQMPHFLSLAWLLRKDYAIGGYRMRSLNDVSGKSTSLTSLIYTACLFPLPIFTTYIGMTSAMFAIHGLLANGFIASKAWQFYSNTSDDTARSLFHTSLWQLPLLMSLFAYNKIDIDEKNAIAEFDGLHSFGRRLCLHESLIATTSGKDLCMNCLDTTGSPSTQYSIINTESNT
;
A
#
# COMPACT_ATOMS: atom_id res chain seq x y z
N MET A 1 -23.14 23.18 28.59
CA MET A 1 -21.76 23.19 28.03
C MET A 1 -21.36 21.85 27.39
N LYS A 2 -21.48 20.71 28.09
CA LYS A 2 -21.18 19.36 27.55
C LYS A 2 -21.93 19.00 26.25
N THR A 3 -23.20 19.38 26.14
CA THR A 3 -24.05 19.14 24.94
C THR A 3 -23.61 19.94 23.71
N LYS A 4 -23.20 21.20 23.89
CA LYS A 4 -22.67 22.04 22.79
C LYS A 4 -21.29 21.55 22.30
N ILE A 5 -20.41 21.15 23.22
CA ILE A 5 -19.08 20.59 22.89
C ILE A 5 -19.23 19.26 22.14
N SER A 6 -20.13 18.38 22.58
CA SER A 6 -20.45 17.11 21.91
C SER A 6 -21.00 17.33 20.49
N SER A 7 -21.82 18.37 20.30
CA SER A 7 -22.32 18.76 18.97
C SER A 7 -21.20 19.25 18.04
N TYR A 8 -20.32 20.12 18.54
CA TYR A 8 -19.23 20.68 17.73
C TYR A 8 -18.17 19.62 17.35
N ALA A 9 -17.81 18.72 18.28
CA ALA A 9 -16.92 17.60 17.99
C ALA A 9 -17.47 16.69 16.88
N ARG A 10 -18.78 16.46 16.84
CA ARG A 10 -19.45 15.69 15.79
C ARG A 10 -19.40 16.42 14.44
N VAL A 11 -19.55 17.74 14.43
CA VAL A 11 -19.42 18.56 13.22
C VAL A 11 -18.00 18.48 12.66
N ILE A 12 -16.98 18.66 13.50
CA ILE A 12 -15.57 18.57 13.08
C ILE A 12 -15.24 17.15 12.60
N SER A 13 -15.67 16.10 13.30
CA SER A 13 -15.46 14.70 12.89
C SER A 13 -16.04 14.41 11.49
N ARG A 14 -17.23 14.95 11.18
CA ARG A 14 -17.84 14.85 9.85
C ARG A 14 -17.14 15.69 8.79
N LEU A 15 -16.65 16.88 9.17
CA LEU A 15 -15.92 17.78 8.27
C LEU A 15 -14.56 17.17 7.87
N SER A 16 -13.84 16.62 8.85
CA SER A 16 -12.53 16.03 8.68
C SER A 16 -12.56 14.59 8.14
N LYS A 17 -13.76 14.01 8.00
CA LYS A 17 -13.98 12.59 7.66
C LYS A 17 -13.11 11.67 8.54
N PHE A 18 -13.20 11.84 9.86
CA PHE A 18 -12.29 11.25 10.86
C PHE A 18 -11.92 9.78 10.60
N GLN A 19 -12.91 8.91 10.35
CA GLN A 19 -12.67 7.49 10.09
C GLN A 19 -11.85 7.24 8.83
N LEU A 20 -12.15 7.95 7.74
CA LEU A 20 -11.41 7.86 6.49
C LEU A 20 -9.99 8.38 6.67
N SER A 21 -9.82 9.52 7.34
CA SER A 21 -8.51 10.08 7.65
C SER A 21 -7.67 9.15 8.52
N GLY A 22 -8.30 8.41 9.44
CA GLY A 22 -7.66 7.34 10.21
C GLY A 22 -7.17 6.19 9.32
N LEU A 23 -7.99 5.71 8.38
CA LEU A 23 -7.58 4.67 7.43
C LEU A 23 -6.41 5.12 6.54
N VAL A 24 -6.43 6.36 6.06
CA VAL A 24 -5.31 6.96 5.31
C VAL A 24 -4.05 7.04 6.17
N THR A 25 -4.21 7.33 7.46
CA THR A 25 -3.08 7.37 8.39
C THR A 25 -2.47 5.99 8.62
N SER A 26 -3.31 4.95 8.71
CA SER A 26 -2.85 3.57 8.84
C SER A 26 -2.01 3.12 7.63
N THR A 27 -2.33 3.56 6.41
CA THR A 27 -1.51 3.21 5.23
C THR A 27 -0.16 3.91 5.23
N ALA A 28 -0.07 5.16 5.72
CA ALA A 28 1.21 5.81 5.96
C ALA A 28 2.00 5.13 7.08
N GLY A 29 1.36 4.73 8.17
CA GLY A 29 1.99 3.96 9.24
C GLY A 29 2.60 2.65 8.71
N LEU A 30 1.88 1.90 7.87
CA LEU A 30 2.46 0.71 7.24
C LEU A 30 3.61 1.01 6.29
N GLY A 31 3.54 2.10 5.53
CA GLY A 31 4.67 2.54 4.72
C GLY A 31 5.92 2.81 5.57
N PHE A 32 5.74 3.40 6.75
CA PHE A 32 6.83 3.62 7.71
C PHE A 32 7.39 2.28 8.22
N LEU A 33 6.51 1.36 8.63
CA LEU A 33 6.94 0.03 9.08
C LEU A 33 7.67 -0.73 7.97
N ALA A 34 7.25 -0.59 6.72
CA ALA A 34 7.92 -1.19 5.56
C ALA A 34 9.37 -0.70 5.41
N GLY A 35 9.67 0.51 5.86
CA GLY A 35 11.00 1.12 5.83
C GLY A 35 12.03 0.53 6.80
N GLY A 36 11.74 -0.59 7.46
CA GLY A 36 12.71 -1.34 8.26
C GLY A 36 12.67 -1.07 9.77
N SER A 37 13.70 -1.55 10.45
CA SER A 37 13.96 -1.42 11.89
C SER A 37 15.29 -0.65 12.09
N PRO A 38 15.51 0.01 13.24
CA PRO A 38 14.61 0.12 14.39
C PRO A 38 13.43 1.05 14.13
N ILE A 39 12.27 0.70 14.68
CA ILE A 39 11.07 1.55 14.60
C ILE A 39 11.17 2.64 15.67
N GLU A 40 11.52 3.84 15.26
CA GLU A 40 11.55 4.98 16.17
C GLU A 40 10.15 5.54 16.42
N ALA A 41 9.76 5.63 17.70
CA ALA A 41 8.41 6.04 18.10
C ALA A 41 8.08 7.48 17.71
N ILE A 42 9.05 8.41 17.78
CA ILE A 42 8.83 9.83 17.49
C ILE A 42 8.59 10.08 16.00
N PRO A 43 9.44 9.59 15.06
CA PRO A 43 9.17 9.66 13.63
C PRO A 43 7.88 8.95 13.22
N LEU A 44 7.57 7.78 13.79
CA LEU A 44 6.31 7.08 13.50
C LEU A 44 5.09 7.90 13.95
N ALA A 45 5.10 8.42 15.18
CA ALA A 45 4.02 9.27 15.68
C ALA A 45 3.88 10.55 14.83
N SER A 46 4.99 11.14 14.41
CA SER A 46 5.02 12.36 13.60
C SER A 46 4.41 12.13 12.21
N VAL A 47 4.76 11.03 11.54
CA VAL A 47 4.17 10.72 10.21
C VAL A 47 2.69 10.39 10.34
N MET A 48 2.28 9.69 11.40
CA MET A 48 0.86 9.37 11.63
C MET A 48 0.05 10.63 11.92
N VAL A 49 0.48 11.47 12.86
CA VAL A 49 -0.22 12.72 13.22
C VAL A 49 -0.21 13.70 12.04
N GLY A 50 0.92 13.86 11.36
CA GLY A 50 1.06 14.72 10.20
C GLY A 50 0.17 14.30 9.03
N THR A 51 0.12 13.00 8.71
CA THR A 51 -0.76 12.44 7.68
C THR A 51 -2.23 12.59 8.07
N PHE A 52 -2.58 12.34 9.33
CA PHE A 52 -3.95 12.50 9.82
C PHE A 52 -4.44 13.94 9.66
N LEU A 53 -3.63 14.92 10.10
CA LEU A 53 -3.97 16.34 10.03
C LEU A 53 -4.05 16.86 8.58
N THR A 54 -3.13 16.43 7.70
CA THR A 54 -3.19 16.76 6.27
C THR A 54 -4.41 16.12 5.58
N ALA A 55 -4.78 14.89 5.92
CA ALA A 55 -6.00 14.24 5.44
C ALA A 55 -7.28 14.94 5.94
N CYS A 56 -7.30 15.41 7.19
CA CYS A 56 -8.38 16.24 7.74
C CYS A 56 -8.51 17.56 6.97
N SER A 57 -7.39 18.21 6.65
CA SER A 57 -7.34 19.42 5.83
C SER A 57 -7.88 19.17 4.42
N ALA A 58 -7.38 18.14 3.74
CA ALA A 58 -7.82 17.77 2.39
C ALA A 58 -9.33 17.48 2.35
N SER A 59 -9.85 16.73 3.32
CA SER A 59 -11.27 16.42 3.46
C SER A 59 -12.12 17.68 3.68
N THR A 60 -11.61 18.63 4.45
CA THR A 60 -12.28 19.90 4.72
C THR A 60 -12.37 20.76 3.46
N PHE A 61 -11.25 20.98 2.77
CA PHE A 61 -11.23 21.75 1.53
C PHE A 61 -12.00 21.07 0.40
N ASN A 62 -11.99 19.74 0.33
CA ASN A 62 -12.85 18.98 -0.56
C ASN A 62 -14.33 19.31 -0.36
N GLN A 63 -14.82 19.31 0.88
CA GLN A 63 -16.21 19.68 1.17
C GLN A 63 -16.50 21.16 0.87
N ILE A 64 -15.52 22.06 1.05
CA ILE A 64 -15.65 23.49 0.68
C ILE A 64 -15.83 23.66 -0.84
N ILE A 65 -15.08 22.90 -1.64
CA ILE A 65 -15.16 22.96 -3.11
C ILE A 65 -16.47 22.32 -3.60
N GLU A 66 -16.91 21.23 -2.97
CA GLU A 66 -18.04 20.42 -3.42
C GLU A 66 -19.40 20.85 -2.88
N VAL A 67 -19.51 21.91 -2.05
CA VAL A 67 -20.77 22.32 -1.37
C VAL A 67 -22.01 22.26 -2.26
N LYS A 68 -21.95 22.84 -3.46
CA LYS A 68 -23.10 22.86 -4.39
C LYS A 68 -23.49 21.47 -4.87
N SER A 69 -22.52 20.61 -5.20
CA SER A 69 -22.80 19.22 -5.61
C SER A 69 -23.25 18.37 -4.45
N ASP A 70 -22.62 18.55 -3.30
CA ASP A 70 -22.94 17.82 -2.09
C ASP A 70 -24.40 18.05 -1.67
N ALA A 71 -24.92 19.27 -1.85
CA ALA A 71 -26.32 19.63 -1.57
C ALA A 71 -27.34 18.88 -2.43
N LEU A 72 -26.96 18.46 -3.64
CA LEU A 72 -27.85 17.79 -4.61
C LEU A 72 -27.91 16.27 -4.40
N MET A 73 -26.84 15.68 -3.85
CA MET A 73 -26.70 14.24 -3.72
C MET A 73 -27.31 13.71 -2.40
N LYS A 74 -28.07 12.61 -2.49
CA LYS A 74 -28.79 12.01 -1.35
C LYS A 74 -27.84 11.68 -0.19
N ARG A 75 -26.65 11.17 -0.51
CA ARG A 75 -25.65 10.75 0.48
C ARG A 75 -24.99 11.91 1.21
N THR A 76 -24.87 13.08 0.58
CA THR A 76 -23.98 14.16 1.03
C THR A 76 -24.71 15.45 1.37
N ARG A 77 -26.00 15.56 1.06
CA ARG A 77 -26.81 16.75 1.35
C ARG A 77 -26.92 17.11 2.84
N LEU A 78 -26.62 16.14 3.71
CA LEU A 78 -26.58 16.32 5.18
C LEU A 78 -25.18 16.60 5.73
N ARG A 79 -24.18 16.85 4.87
CA ARG A 79 -22.84 17.25 5.29
C ARG A 79 -22.86 18.63 5.98
N PRO A 80 -21.83 18.96 6.78
CA PRO A 80 -21.83 20.18 7.58
C PRO A 80 -21.99 21.49 6.79
N LEU A 81 -21.33 21.61 5.64
CA LEU A 81 -21.35 22.83 4.83
C LEU A 81 -22.66 23.03 4.04
N PRO A 82 -23.22 22.03 3.33
CA PRO A 82 -24.54 22.17 2.69
C PRO A 82 -25.68 22.52 3.67
N THR A 83 -25.56 22.06 4.92
CA THR A 83 -26.56 22.31 5.98
C THR A 83 -26.31 23.60 6.76
N ASN A 84 -25.26 24.36 6.44
CA ASN A 84 -24.82 25.56 7.17
C ASN A 84 -24.61 25.34 8.68
N THR A 85 -24.31 24.10 9.11
CA THR A 85 -24.00 23.79 10.52
C THR A 85 -22.62 24.29 10.94
N ILE A 86 -21.75 24.59 9.96
CA ILE A 86 -20.49 25.30 10.14
C ILE A 86 -20.34 26.34 9.03
N THR A 87 -19.78 27.51 9.36
CA THR A 87 -19.55 28.56 8.37
C THR A 87 -18.38 28.22 7.45
N SER A 88 -18.38 28.76 6.23
CA SER A 88 -17.25 28.60 5.30
C SER A 88 -15.93 29.13 5.88
N PHE A 89 -15.98 30.22 6.64
CA PHE A 89 -14.80 30.80 7.30
C PHE A 89 -14.21 29.86 8.36
N GLN A 90 -15.06 29.30 9.23
CA GLN A 90 -14.62 28.32 10.25
C GLN A 90 -14.02 27.07 9.59
N ALA A 91 -14.65 26.55 8.53
CA ALA A 91 -14.13 25.40 7.80
C ALA A 91 -12.78 25.71 7.13
N LYS A 92 -12.64 26.86 6.46
CA LYS A 92 -11.35 27.29 5.87
C LYS A 92 -10.26 27.43 6.93
N THR A 93 -10.58 28.02 8.07
CA THR A 93 -9.64 28.20 9.19
C THR A 93 -9.20 26.84 9.73
N PHE A 94 -10.14 25.93 10.00
CA PHE A 94 -9.83 24.57 10.47
C PHE A 94 -8.96 23.81 9.45
N GLY A 95 -9.32 23.88 8.16
CA GLY A 95 -8.56 23.25 7.09
C GLY A 95 -7.14 23.79 6.98
N ALA A 96 -6.97 25.12 7.00
CA ALA A 96 -5.66 25.77 6.92
C ALA A 96 -4.78 25.42 8.12
N VAL A 97 -5.30 25.56 9.35
CA VAL A 97 -4.57 25.23 10.58
C VAL A 97 -4.17 23.75 10.60
N SER A 98 -5.11 22.84 10.31
CA SER A 98 -4.81 21.40 10.26
C SER A 98 -3.76 21.07 9.19
N GLY A 99 -3.84 21.71 8.02
CA GLY A 99 -2.87 21.51 6.94
C GLY A 99 -1.48 21.99 7.33
N SER A 100 -1.36 23.21 7.84
CA SER A 100 -0.09 23.80 8.28
C SER A 100 0.55 23.01 9.42
N LEU A 101 -0.23 22.63 10.44
CA LEU A 101 0.26 21.80 11.54
C LEU A 101 0.67 20.41 11.03
N GLY A 102 -0.13 19.79 10.17
CA GLY A 102 0.18 18.48 9.62
C GLY A 102 1.48 18.48 8.81
N ILE A 103 1.66 19.46 7.92
CA ILE A 103 2.91 19.61 7.15
C ILE A 103 4.09 19.92 8.06
N GLY A 104 3.92 20.81 9.05
CA GLY A 104 4.94 21.11 10.05
C GLY A 104 5.39 19.87 10.83
N CYS A 105 4.45 19.03 11.27
CA CYS A 105 4.76 17.75 11.92
C CYS A 105 5.57 16.82 11.02
N LEU A 106 5.25 16.71 9.73
CA LEU A 106 5.99 15.87 8.79
C LEU A 106 7.41 16.38 8.54
N ILE A 107 7.60 17.69 8.44
CA ILE A 107 8.93 18.28 8.21
C ILE A 107 9.81 18.15 9.45
N ILE A 108 9.28 18.54 10.61
CA ILE A 108 10.04 18.61 11.87
C ILE A 108 10.28 17.22 12.44
N GLY A 109 9.27 16.36 12.39
CA GLY A 109 9.33 15.03 13.00
C GLY A 109 9.90 13.93 12.10
N ASN A 110 10.04 14.19 10.79
CA ASN A 110 10.61 13.23 9.85
C ASN A 110 11.66 13.91 8.97
N ASN A 111 11.26 14.52 7.86
CA ASN A 111 12.17 15.18 6.92
C ASN A 111 11.43 16.07 5.90
N PRO A 112 12.15 16.97 5.21
CA PRO A 112 11.56 17.86 4.20
C PRO A 112 10.90 17.13 3.02
N ILE A 113 11.39 15.94 2.64
CA ILE A 113 10.84 15.16 1.52
C ILE A 113 9.42 14.69 1.85
N THR A 114 9.22 14.09 3.03
CA THR A 114 7.90 13.68 3.51
C THR A 114 6.95 14.86 3.64
N GLY A 115 7.44 16.01 4.16
CA GLY A 115 6.67 17.24 4.23
C GLY A 115 6.24 17.76 2.86
N ALA A 116 7.15 17.77 1.88
CA ALA A 116 6.86 18.17 0.50
C ALA A 116 5.84 17.23 -0.15
N LEU A 117 5.93 15.92 0.06
CA LEU A 117 4.94 14.95 -0.38
C LEU A 117 3.56 15.20 0.25
N GLY A 118 3.51 15.51 1.55
CA GLY A 118 2.28 15.86 2.25
C GLY A 118 1.60 17.11 1.67
N LEU A 119 2.38 18.17 1.43
CA LEU A 119 1.89 19.39 0.78
C LEU A 119 1.42 19.13 -0.66
N ALA A 120 2.24 18.42 -1.45
CA ALA A 120 1.91 18.06 -2.82
C ALA A 120 0.62 17.24 -2.88
N ASN A 121 0.44 16.27 -1.97
CA ASN A 121 -0.77 15.46 -1.92
C ASN A 121 -2.01 16.27 -1.52
N LEU A 122 -1.88 17.21 -0.57
CA LEU A 122 -2.96 18.11 -0.18
C LEU A 122 -3.41 18.98 -1.38
N LEU A 123 -2.46 19.52 -2.14
CA LEU A 123 -2.74 20.31 -3.35
C LEU A 123 -3.31 19.44 -4.48
N LEU A 124 -2.75 18.24 -4.69
CA LEU A 124 -3.24 17.27 -5.67
C LEU A 124 -4.69 16.87 -5.37
N TYR A 125 -5.03 16.58 -4.11
CA TYR A 125 -6.39 16.25 -3.70
C TYR A 125 -7.35 17.42 -3.99
N THR A 126 -7.00 18.61 -3.50
CA THR A 126 -7.94 19.73 -3.42
C THR A 126 -8.01 20.54 -4.72
N GLN A 127 -6.88 20.84 -5.35
CA GLN A 127 -6.81 21.72 -6.52
C GLN A 127 -6.91 20.97 -7.84
N ILE A 128 -6.49 19.70 -7.88
CA ILE A 128 -6.44 18.92 -9.12
C ILE A 128 -7.56 17.88 -9.13
N TYR A 129 -7.51 16.88 -8.24
CA TYR A 129 -8.45 15.77 -8.21
C TYR A 129 -9.90 16.24 -8.00
N THR A 130 -10.17 17.06 -6.97
CA THR A 130 -11.54 17.46 -6.63
C THR A 130 -12.27 18.16 -7.79
N PRO A 131 -11.68 19.16 -8.48
CA PRO A 131 -12.29 19.74 -9.69
C PRO A 131 -12.39 18.76 -10.86
N LEU A 132 -11.42 17.87 -11.05
CA LEU A 132 -11.41 16.91 -12.16
C LEU A 132 -12.58 15.94 -12.12
N LYS A 133 -13.16 15.65 -10.95
CA LYS A 133 -14.36 14.80 -10.83
C LYS A 133 -15.54 15.29 -11.68
N LYS A 134 -15.59 16.58 -12.03
CA LYS A 134 -16.62 17.15 -12.93
C LYS A 134 -16.16 17.35 -14.37
N LYS A 135 -14.87 17.16 -14.66
CA LYS A 135 -14.26 17.47 -15.96
C LYS A 135 -13.98 16.23 -16.79
N THR A 136 -13.50 15.15 -16.17
CA THR A 136 -12.99 13.96 -16.88
C THR A 136 -13.47 12.66 -16.25
N ILE A 137 -13.57 11.61 -17.08
CA ILE A 137 -13.83 10.23 -16.64
C ILE A 137 -12.64 9.61 -15.89
N PHE A 138 -11.44 10.14 -16.12
CA PHE A 138 -10.19 9.68 -15.49
C PHE A 138 -9.98 10.21 -14.06
N ASN A 139 -11.04 10.73 -13.44
CA ASN A 139 -10.93 11.33 -12.12
C ASN A 139 -10.61 10.30 -11.03
N SER A 140 -11.12 9.06 -11.16
CA SER A 140 -10.85 7.98 -10.22
C SER A 140 -9.36 7.60 -10.23
N GLU A 141 -8.74 7.59 -11.40
CA GLU A 141 -7.32 7.33 -11.62
C GLU A 141 -6.47 8.38 -10.92
N ILE A 142 -6.75 9.66 -11.13
CA ILE A 142 -6.06 10.75 -10.41
C ILE A 142 -6.31 10.68 -8.90
N GLY A 143 -7.53 10.32 -8.50
CA GLY A 143 -7.88 10.10 -7.09
C GLY A 143 -7.11 8.94 -6.45
N ALA A 144 -6.75 7.92 -7.21
CA ALA A 144 -5.94 6.83 -6.68
C ALA A 144 -4.46 7.18 -6.55
N ILE A 145 -3.94 8.10 -7.39
CA ILE A 145 -2.59 8.66 -7.19
C ILE A 145 -2.53 9.34 -5.82
N VAL A 146 -3.54 10.15 -5.49
CA VAL A 146 -3.69 10.79 -4.18
C VAL A 146 -3.70 9.76 -3.04
N GLY A 147 -4.39 8.63 -3.24
CA GLY A 147 -4.47 7.54 -2.27
C GLY A 147 -3.20 6.67 -2.19
N ALA A 148 -2.31 6.73 -3.18
CA ALA A 148 -1.05 5.98 -3.24
C ALA A 148 0.12 6.70 -2.54
N ILE A 149 0.03 8.02 -2.38
CA ILE A 149 1.07 8.83 -1.75
C ILE A 149 1.26 8.56 -0.24
N PRO A 150 0.22 8.33 0.60
CA PRO A 150 0.41 8.14 2.04
C PRO A 150 1.37 6.99 2.43
N PRO A 151 1.30 5.78 1.84
CA PRO A 151 2.35 4.76 2.06
C PRO A 151 3.76 5.23 1.68
N ILE A 152 3.89 5.99 0.60
CA ILE A 152 5.18 6.56 0.16
C ILE A 152 5.68 7.60 1.18
N MET A 153 4.78 8.42 1.73
CA MET A 153 5.09 9.33 2.83
C MET A 153 5.61 8.55 4.05
N GLY A 154 4.96 7.42 4.39
CA GLY A 154 5.45 6.50 5.41
C GLY A 154 6.88 6.02 5.16
N TRP A 155 7.14 5.48 3.97
CA TRP A 155 8.46 4.96 3.60
C TRP A 155 9.54 6.05 3.66
N THR A 156 9.26 7.22 3.07
CA THR A 156 10.19 8.36 3.08
C THR A 156 10.40 8.90 4.49
N ALA A 157 9.40 8.81 5.36
CA ALA A 157 9.52 9.22 6.75
C ALA A 157 10.45 8.30 7.56
N ALA A 158 10.50 7.01 7.23
CA ALA A 158 11.39 6.04 7.86
C ALA A 158 12.81 6.06 7.27
N THR A 159 12.93 6.16 5.94
CA THR A 159 14.21 5.93 5.24
C THR A 159 14.87 7.19 4.69
N GLY A 160 14.13 8.29 4.60
CA GLY A 160 14.55 9.50 3.87
C GLY A 160 14.66 9.32 2.35
N SER A 161 14.40 8.13 1.80
CA SER A 161 14.62 7.81 0.39
C SER A 161 13.33 7.76 -0.42
N PHE A 162 13.18 8.71 -1.35
CA PHE A 162 12.03 8.74 -2.26
C PHE A 162 12.21 7.88 -3.52
N LEU A 163 13.44 7.81 -4.05
CA LEU A 163 13.75 7.14 -5.31
C LEU A 163 13.99 5.62 -5.18
N ALA A 164 13.67 5.05 -4.01
CA ALA A 164 13.79 3.62 -3.77
C ALA A 164 12.69 2.83 -4.52
N PRO A 165 12.97 1.64 -5.08
CA PRO A 165 11.95 0.82 -5.76
C PRO A 165 10.75 0.46 -4.86
N GLU A 166 10.97 0.41 -3.54
CA GLU A 166 9.95 0.16 -2.53
C GLU A 166 8.84 1.22 -2.54
N THR A 167 9.15 2.49 -2.82
CA THR A 167 8.12 3.55 -2.90
C THR A 167 7.18 3.29 -4.07
N ALA A 168 7.71 2.87 -5.21
CA ALA A 168 6.93 2.53 -6.39
C ALA A 168 6.02 1.33 -6.12
N VAL A 169 6.50 0.29 -5.43
CA VAL A 169 5.70 -0.89 -5.09
C VAL A 169 4.58 -0.55 -4.10
N LEU A 170 4.89 0.13 -2.99
CA LEU A 170 3.89 0.55 -1.99
C LEU A 170 2.81 1.44 -2.61
N GLY A 171 3.21 2.41 -3.43
CA GLY A 171 2.29 3.26 -4.17
C GLY A 171 1.43 2.47 -5.15
N SER A 172 2.03 1.55 -5.91
CA SER A 172 1.32 0.72 -6.90
C SER A 172 0.30 -0.22 -6.28
N ILE A 173 0.63 -0.85 -5.14
CA ILE A 173 -0.30 -1.70 -4.38
C ILE A 173 -1.53 -0.89 -4.01
N LEU A 174 -1.33 0.28 -3.38
CA LEU A 174 -2.47 1.11 -3.00
C LEU A 174 -3.22 1.58 -4.23
N PHE A 175 -2.57 2.16 -5.23
CA PHE A 175 -3.19 2.68 -6.46
C PHE A 175 -4.09 1.63 -7.14
N LEU A 176 -3.57 0.43 -7.38
CA LEU A 176 -4.28 -0.62 -8.10
C LEU A 176 -5.43 -1.21 -7.27
N TRP A 177 -5.26 -1.36 -5.96
CA TRP A 177 -6.30 -1.91 -5.09
C TRP A 177 -7.55 -1.01 -5.02
N GLN A 178 -7.39 0.32 -5.07
CA GLN A 178 -8.53 1.24 -4.95
C GLN A 178 -9.41 1.24 -6.21
N MET A 179 -8.89 0.82 -7.35
CA MET A 179 -9.62 0.85 -8.62
C MET A 179 -10.89 0.00 -8.61
N PRO A 180 -10.84 -1.31 -8.30
CA PRO A 180 -12.06 -2.10 -8.19
C PRO A 180 -13.03 -1.55 -7.13
N HIS A 181 -12.51 -0.98 -6.04
CA HIS A 181 -13.31 -0.32 -5.02
C HIS A 181 -14.07 0.92 -5.55
N PHE A 182 -13.36 1.84 -6.20
CA PHE A 182 -13.94 3.09 -6.72
C PHE A 182 -14.85 2.84 -7.92
N LEU A 183 -14.51 1.92 -8.81
CA LEU A 183 -15.31 1.63 -10.01
C LEU A 183 -16.62 0.91 -9.65
N SER A 184 -16.59 -0.05 -8.72
CA SER A 184 -17.81 -0.67 -8.21
C SER A 184 -18.70 0.34 -7.46
N LEU A 185 -18.11 1.24 -6.65
CA LEU A 185 -18.86 2.30 -5.99
C LEU A 185 -19.45 3.31 -6.98
N ALA A 186 -18.71 3.67 -8.03
CA ALA A 186 -19.17 4.53 -9.11
C ALA A 186 -20.37 3.93 -9.84
N TRP A 187 -20.39 2.62 -10.05
CA TRP A 187 -21.55 1.91 -10.59
C TRP A 187 -22.77 1.99 -9.66
N LEU A 188 -22.59 1.66 -8.38
CA LEU A 188 -23.67 1.66 -7.38
C LEU A 188 -24.31 3.04 -7.18
N LEU A 189 -23.49 4.10 -7.25
CA LEU A 189 -23.92 5.47 -7.02
C LEU A 189 -24.09 6.28 -8.32
N ARG A 190 -24.12 5.63 -9.50
CA ARG A 190 -24.16 6.31 -10.82
C ARG A 190 -25.25 7.38 -10.94
N LYS A 191 -26.45 7.10 -10.42
CA LYS A 191 -27.59 8.04 -10.44
C LYS A 191 -27.33 9.26 -9.55
N ASP A 192 -26.81 9.04 -8.34
CA ASP A 192 -26.50 10.12 -7.39
C ASP A 192 -25.34 10.98 -7.93
N TYR A 193 -24.32 10.36 -8.50
CA TYR A 193 -23.21 11.06 -9.16
C TYR A 193 -23.66 11.91 -10.34
N ALA A 194 -24.58 11.40 -11.18
CA ALA A 194 -25.16 12.16 -12.28
C ALA A 194 -25.88 13.43 -11.79
N ILE A 195 -26.69 13.32 -10.72
CA ILE A 195 -27.38 14.46 -10.09
C ILE A 195 -26.37 15.49 -9.55
N GLY A 196 -25.27 15.02 -8.95
CA GLY A 196 -24.19 15.88 -8.46
C GLY A 196 -23.33 16.53 -9.56
N GLY A 197 -23.58 16.20 -10.83
CA GLY A 197 -22.82 16.69 -11.99
C GLY A 197 -21.42 16.06 -12.13
N TYR A 198 -21.20 14.88 -11.55
CA TYR A 198 -19.94 14.16 -11.61
C TYR A 198 -19.81 13.36 -12.91
N ARG A 199 -18.62 13.40 -13.49
CA ARG A 199 -18.27 12.66 -14.72
C ARG A 199 -17.56 11.35 -14.38
N MET A 200 -18.21 10.50 -13.58
CA MET A 200 -17.68 9.16 -13.29
C MET A 200 -17.68 8.31 -14.57
N ARG A 201 -16.78 7.33 -14.67
CA ARG A 201 -16.74 6.38 -15.80
C ARG A 201 -18.10 5.68 -16.02
N SER A 202 -18.84 5.44 -14.94
CA SER A 202 -20.19 4.86 -14.96
C SER A 202 -21.29 5.78 -15.50
N LEU A 203 -21.03 7.07 -15.75
CA LEU A 203 -22.05 8.05 -16.13
C LEU A 203 -22.70 7.72 -17.48
N ASN A 204 -21.88 7.42 -18.49
CA ASN A 204 -22.32 7.14 -19.86
C ASN A 204 -22.21 5.65 -20.21
N ASP A 205 -22.06 4.79 -19.21
CA ASP A 205 -21.86 3.35 -19.37
C ASP A 205 -23.14 2.59 -19.01
N VAL A 206 -24.14 2.64 -19.89
CA VAL A 206 -25.46 2.02 -19.63
C VAL A 206 -25.35 0.52 -19.37
N SER A 207 -24.45 -0.15 -20.11
CA SER A 207 -24.22 -1.59 -19.99
C SER A 207 -23.37 -1.98 -18.78
N GLY A 208 -22.61 -1.04 -18.23
CA GLY A 208 -21.61 -1.28 -17.19
C GLY A 208 -20.35 -2.01 -17.66
N LYS A 209 -20.25 -2.39 -18.95
CA LYS A 209 -19.12 -3.13 -19.50
C LYS A 209 -17.82 -2.34 -19.42
N SER A 210 -17.83 -1.03 -19.65
CA SER A 210 -16.61 -0.23 -19.58
C SER A 210 -16.06 -0.18 -18.16
N THR A 211 -16.94 0.05 -17.19
CA THR A 211 -16.63 0.15 -15.76
C THR A 211 -16.16 -1.19 -15.22
N SER A 212 -16.85 -2.28 -15.54
CA SER A 212 -16.52 -3.62 -15.06
C SER A 212 -15.26 -4.18 -15.70
N LEU A 213 -15.04 -3.96 -17.00
CA LEU A 213 -13.79 -4.33 -17.68
C LEU A 213 -12.60 -3.56 -17.10
N THR A 214 -12.72 -2.24 -16.92
CA THR A 214 -11.65 -1.42 -16.33
C THR A 214 -11.33 -1.92 -14.91
N SER A 215 -12.35 -2.26 -14.13
CA SER A 215 -12.18 -2.85 -12.79
C SER A 215 -11.44 -4.18 -12.84
N LEU A 216 -11.76 -5.04 -13.79
CA LEU A 216 -11.10 -6.33 -13.99
C LEU A 216 -9.64 -6.16 -14.39
N ILE A 217 -9.32 -5.25 -15.32
CA ILE A 217 -7.95 -4.96 -15.76
C ILE A 217 -7.09 -4.51 -14.58
N TYR A 218 -7.55 -3.53 -13.79
CA TYR A 218 -6.78 -3.07 -12.63
C TYR A 218 -6.59 -4.16 -11.57
N THR A 219 -7.60 -5.02 -11.39
CA THR A 219 -7.51 -6.16 -10.47
C THR A 219 -6.50 -7.20 -10.98
N ALA A 220 -6.43 -7.44 -12.29
CA ALA A 220 -5.42 -8.31 -12.89
C ALA A 220 -4.00 -7.74 -12.72
N CYS A 221 -3.83 -6.42 -12.85
CA CYS A 221 -2.57 -5.73 -12.61
C CYS A 221 -2.07 -5.83 -11.16
N LEU A 222 -2.88 -6.25 -10.19
CA LEU A 222 -2.43 -6.49 -8.81
C LEU A 222 -1.56 -7.75 -8.67
N PHE A 223 -1.72 -8.75 -9.55
CA PHE A 223 -1.06 -10.06 -9.40
C PHE A 223 0.48 -10.01 -9.40
N PRO A 224 1.15 -9.17 -10.20
CA PRO A 224 2.60 -9.07 -10.16
C PRO A 224 3.14 -8.49 -8.84
N LEU A 225 2.36 -7.70 -8.11
CA LEU A 225 2.89 -6.90 -6.99
C LEU A 225 3.35 -7.73 -5.78
N PRO A 226 2.65 -8.76 -5.30
CA PRO A 226 3.18 -9.62 -4.23
C PRO A 226 4.50 -10.30 -4.60
N ILE A 227 4.66 -10.67 -5.89
CA ILE A 227 5.89 -11.26 -6.41
C ILE A 227 7.00 -10.21 -6.43
N PHE A 228 6.74 -9.02 -6.98
CA PHE A 228 7.72 -7.93 -7.00
C PHE A 228 8.14 -7.50 -5.59
N THR A 229 7.21 -7.42 -4.65
CA THR A 229 7.47 -7.08 -3.25
C THR A 229 8.45 -8.07 -2.61
N THR A 230 8.27 -9.36 -2.90
CA THR A 230 9.18 -10.42 -2.44
C THR A 230 10.53 -10.32 -3.16
N TYR A 231 10.53 -10.10 -4.47
CA TYR A 231 11.74 -10.03 -5.29
C TYR A 231 12.67 -8.89 -4.86
N ILE A 232 12.13 -7.72 -4.50
CA ILE A 232 12.93 -6.60 -3.99
C ILE A 232 13.32 -6.75 -2.51
N GLY A 233 12.97 -7.87 -1.87
CA GLY A 233 13.36 -8.18 -0.50
C GLY A 233 12.61 -7.40 0.58
N MET A 234 11.41 -6.88 0.31
CA MET A 234 10.57 -6.25 1.35
C MET A 234 9.86 -7.29 2.22
N THR A 235 9.57 -8.46 1.66
CA THR A 235 8.79 -9.52 2.32
C THR A 235 9.32 -10.91 1.99
N SER A 236 8.99 -11.90 2.83
CA SER A 236 9.26 -13.31 2.57
C SER A 236 8.45 -13.87 1.40
N ALA A 237 8.87 -15.02 0.86
CA ALA A 237 8.16 -15.72 -0.22
C ALA A 237 6.71 -16.10 0.13
N MET A 238 6.40 -16.23 1.42
CA MET A 238 5.03 -16.48 1.89
C MET A 238 4.09 -15.31 1.59
N PHE A 239 4.59 -14.07 1.53
CA PHE A 239 3.77 -12.92 1.11
C PHE A 239 3.31 -13.05 -0.33
N ALA A 240 4.17 -13.54 -1.25
CA ALA A 240 3.76 -13.78 -2.63
C ALA A 240 2.59 -14.76 -2.70
N ILE A 241 2.66 -15.87 -1.95
CA ILE A 241 1.59 -16.89 -1.91
C ILE A 241 0.30 -16.29 -1.34
N HIS A 242 0.35 -15.70 -0.14
CA HIS A 242 -0.84 -15.14 0.50
C HIS A 242 -1.44 -13.97 -0.30
N GLY A 243 -0.60 -13.10 -0.85
CA GLY A 243 -1.01 -11.98 -1.68
C GLY A 243 -1.67 -12.42 -2.99
N LEU A 244 -1.13 -13.45 -3.65
CA LEU A 244 -1.74 -14.03 -4.85
C LEU A 244 -3.11 -14.66 -4.56
N LEU A 245 -3.27 -15.36 -3.43
CA LEU A 245 -4.56 -15.90 -3.01
C LEU A 245 -5.59 -14.79 -2.73
N ALA A 246 -5.19 -13.74 -2.00
CA ALA A 246 -6.05 -12.59 -1.75
C ALA A 246 -6.44 -11.87 -3.04
N ASN A 247 -5.50 -11.72 -3.98
CA ASN A 247 -5.75 -11.15 -5.30
C ASN A 247 -6.66 -12.04 -6.17
N GLY A 248 -6.49 -13.37 -6.10
CA GLY A 248 -7.38 -14.35 -6.73
C GLY A 248 -8.82 -14.21 -6.28
N PHE A 249 -9.04 -14.01 -4.99
CA PHE A 249 -10.40 -13.82 -4.46
C PHE A 249 -11.06 -12.55 -4.99
N ILE A 250 -10.41 -11.38 -4.93
CA ILE A 250 -11.00 -10.16 -5.51
C ILE A 250 -11.14 -10.26 -7.03
N ALA A 251 -10.21 -10.93 -7.73
CA ALA A 251 -10.29 -11.14 -9.17
C ALA A 251 -11.51 -11.97 -9.56
N SER A 252 -11.86 -12.99 -8.75
CA SER A 252 -13.09 -13.76 -8.96
C SER A 252 -14.35 -12.88 -8.88
N LYS A 253 -14.35 -11.88 -7.99
CA LYS A 253 -15.45 -10.91 -7.84
C LYS A 253 -15.46 -9.87 -8.95
N ALA A 254 -14.30 -9.40 -9.38
CA ALA A 254 -14.17 -8.51 -10.53
C ALA A 254 -14.63 -9.22 -11.81
N TRP A 255 -14.32 -10.51 -11.97
CA TRP A 255 -14.80 -11.34 -13.06
C TRP A 255 -16.33 -11.49 -13.02
N GLN A 256 -16.92 -11.81 -11.86
CA GLN A 256 -18.37 -11.87 -11.70
C GLN A 256 -19.05 -10.55 -12.09
N PHE A 257 -18.47 -9.41 -11.69
CA PHE A 257 -18.97 -8.09 -12.09
C PHE A 257 -18.84 -7.83 -13.59
N TYR A 258 -17.78 -8.32 -14.24
CA TYR A 258 -17.60 -8.21 -15.68
C TYR A 258 -18.56 -9.12 -16.47
N SER A 259 -18.69 -10.39 -16.09
CA SER A 259 -19.53 -11.37 -16.79
C SER A 259 -21.03 -11.10 -16.61
N ASN A 260 -21.44 -10.61 -15.44
CA ASN A 260 -22.83 -10.28 -15.13
C ASN A 260 -22.89 -8.96 -14.37
N THR A 261 -22.81 -7.85 -15.12
CA THR A 261 -22.82 -6.51 -14.54
C THR A 261 -24.20 -6.18 -13.94
N SER A 262 -24.26 -6.15 -12.61
CA SER A 262 -25.46 -5.81 -11.84
C SER A 262 -25.08 -5.04 -10.56
N ASP A 263 -26.08 -4.45 -9.91
CA ASP A 263 -25.85 -3.79 -8.61
C ASP A 263 -25.38 -4.79 -7.55
N ASP A 264 -25.78 -6.06 -7.62
CA ASP A 264 -25.38 -7.09 -6.64
C ASP A 264 -23.92 -7.53 -6.83
N THR A 265 -23.49 -7.76 -8.07
CA THR A 265 -22.08 -8.12 -8.35
C THR A 265 -21.14 -6.96 -8.04
N ALA A 266 -21.55 -5.71 -8.34
CA ALA A 266 -20.82 -4.52 -7.93
C ALA A 266 -20.72 -4.38 -6.41
N ARG A 267 -21.81 -4.61 -5.67
CA ARG A 267 -21.84 -4.53 -4.20
C ARG A 267 -20.96 -5.63 -3.58
N SER A 268 -20.94 -6.83 -4.15
CA SER A 268 -20.04 -7.91 -3.73
C SER A 268 -18.57 -7.53 -3.92
N LEU A 269 -18.20 -6.97 -5.08
CA LEU A 269 -16.84 -6.50 -5.34
C LEU A 269 -16.45 -5.35 -4.39
N PHE A 270 -17.34 -4.38 -4.18
CA PHE A 270 -17.14 -3.28 -3.25
C PHE A 270 -16.83 -3.77 -1.83
N HIS A 271 -17.66 -4.67 -1.27
CA HIS A 271 -17.43 -5.22 0.06
C HIS A 271 -16.16 -6.07 0.15
N THR A 272 -15.86 -6.84 -0.90
CA THR A 272 -14.63 -7.64 -0.95
C THR A 272 -13.39 -6.75 -0.90
N SER A 273 -13.38 -5.67 -1.68
CA SER A 273 -12.26 -4.72 -1.67
C SER A 273 -12.02 -4.12 -0.28
N LEU A 274 -13.08 -3.78 0.48
CA LEU A 274 -12.97 -3.18 1.82
C LEU A 274 -12.20 -4.06 2.81
N TRP A 275 -12.43 -5.37 2.81
CA TRP A 275 -11.72 -6.30 3.70
C TRP A 275 -10.37 -6.74 3.14
N GLN A 276 -10.20 -6.72 1.82
CA GLN A 276 -8.93 -7.10 1.20
C GLN A 276 -7.79 -6.16 1.58
N LEU A 277 -8.01 -4.84 1.66
CA LEU A 277 -6.95 -3.91 2.07
C LEU A 277 -6.37 -4.23 3.45
N PRO A 278 -7.15 -4.25 4.55
CA PRO A 278 -6.62 -4.56 5.87
C PRO A 278 -6.00 -5.95 5.92
N LEU A 279 -6.53 -6.92 5.15
CA LEU A 279 -5.92 -8.25 5.02
C LEU A 279 -4.53 -8.17 4.37
N LEU A 280 -4.40 -7.53 3.20
CA LEU A 280 -3.13 -7.41 2.48
C LEU A 280 -2.09 -6.62 3.29
N MET A 281 -2.55 -5.56 3.95
CA MET A 281 -1.78 -4.74 4.90
C MET A 281 -1.24 -5.58 6.08
N SER A 282 -2.09 -6.42 6.67
CA SER A 282 -1.70 -7.31 7.78
C SER A 282 -0.73 -8.41 7.32
N LEU A 283 -0.98 -9.00 6.15
CA LEU A 283 -0.11 -10.00 5.55
C LEU A 283 1.26 -9.41 5.20
N PHE A 284 1.30 -8.18 4.68
CA PHE A 284 2.56 -7.48 4.41
C PHE A 284 3.34 -7.30 5.71
N ALA A 285 2.70 -6.74 6.74
CA ALA A 285 3.35 -6.50 8.04
C ALA A 285 3.85 -7.80 8.69
N TYR A 286 3.07 -8.88 8.59
CA TYR A 286 3.44 -10.19 9.14
C TYR A 286 4.62 -10.86 8.42
N ASN A 287 4.73 -10.66 7.09
CA ASN A 287 5.78 -11.28 6.27
C ASN A 287 6.94 -10.33 5.96
N LYS A 288 6.97 -9.14 6.57
CA LYS A 288 8.00 -8.13 6.33
C LYS A 288 9.36 -8.66 6.78
N ILE A 289 10.38 -8.44 5.96
CA ILE A 289 11.78 -8.71 6.31
C ILE A 289 12.40 -7.39 6.76
N ASP A 290 13.20 -7.42 7.83
CA ASP A 290 13.89 -6.22 8.29
C ASP A 290 15.10 -5.89 7.40
N ILE A 291 15.40 -4.60 7.24
CA ILE A 291 16.47 -4.14 6.33
C ILE A 291 17.84 -4.70 6.74
N ASP A 292 18.07 -4.90 8.04
CA ASP A 292 19.29 -5.53 8.54
C ASP A 292 19.37 -7.01 8.13
N GLU A 293 18.25 -7.73 8.14
CA GLU A 293 18.15 -9.09 7.61
C GLU A 293 18.32 -9.11 6.09
N LYS A 294 17.82 -8.09 5.36
CA LYS A 294 17.98 -7.97 3.90
C LYS A 294 19.45 -7.84 3.50
N ASN A 295 20.24 -7.05 4.23
CA ASN A 295 21.68 -6.94 4.00
C ASN A 295 22.41 -8.24 4.37
N ALA A 296 22.04 -8.89 5.46
CA ALA A 296 22.58 -10.19 5.85
C ALA A 296 22.23 -11.31 4.85
N ILE A 297 21.01 -11.30 4.29
CA ILE A 297 20.56 -12.24 3.23
C ILE A 297 21.27 -11.93 1.92
N ALA A 298 21.49 -10.67 1.55
CA ALA A 298 22.26 -10.32 0.36
C ALA A 298 23.74 -10.76 0.47
N GLU A 299 24.30 -10.70 1.69
CA GLU A 299 25.62 -11.24 2.02
C GLU A 299 25.61 -12.78 2.01
N PHE A 300 24.54 -13.41 2.51
CA PHE A 300 24.31 -14.86 2.44
C PHE A 300 23.94 -15.36 1.04
N ASP A 301 23.45 -14.54 0.12
CA ASP A 301 23.09 -14.94 -1.26
C ASP A 301 24.35 -15.18 -2.11
N GLY A 302 25.50 -14.63 -1.70
CA GLY A 302 26.81 -15.11 -2.13
C GLY A 302 27.02 -16.59 -1.75
N LEU A 303 26.52 -16.99 -0.58
CA LEU A 303 26.49 -18.38 -0.10
C LEU A 303 25.32 -19.19 -0.69
N HIS A 304 24.19 -18.59 -1.07
CA HIS A 304 23.00 -19.23 -1.66
C HIS A 304 23.21 -19.66 -3.13
N SER A 305 24.39 -19.42 -3.70
CA SER A 305 24.96 -20.26 -4.76
C SER A 305 24.99 -21.75 -4.37
N PHE A 306 24.97 -22.07 -3.07
CA PHE A 306 24.77 -23.40 -2.48
C PHE A 306 23.34 -23.96 -2.69
N GLY A 307 22.32 -23.09 -2.76
CA GLY A 307 20.92 -23.48 -3.01
C GLY A 307 20.68 -24.08 -4.40
N ARG A 308 21.59 -23.86 -5.36
CA ARG A 308 21.60 -24.60 -6.65
C ARG A 308 21.77 -26.11 -6.48
N ARG A 309 22.33 -26.59 -5.35
CA ARG A 309 22.45 -28.03 -5.05
C ARG A 309 21.13 -28.72 -4.66
N LEU A 310 20.04 -27.98 -4.50
CA LEU A 310 18.72 -28.50 -4.12
C LEU A 310 17.74 -28.66 -5.30
N CYS A 311 18.16 -28.34 -6.53
CA CYS A 311 17.42 -28.72 -7.72
C CYS A 311 17.56 -30.24 -7.96
N LEU A 312 16.50 -31.01 -7.64
CA LEU A 312 16.39 -32.46 -7.88
C LEU A 312 16.67 -32.87 -9.33
N HIS A 313 16.56 -31.94 -10.28
CA HIS A 313 16.84 -32.18 -11.71
C HIS A 313 18.35 -32.23 -12.01
N GLU A 314 19.19 -31.56 -11.22
CA GLU A 314 20.65 -31.53 -11.41
C GLU A 314 21.39 -32.50 -10.47
N SER A 315 20.76 -32.93 -9.37
CA SER A 315 21.30 -33.98 -8.49
C SER A 315 21.40 -35.34 -9.19
N LEU A 316 20.55 -35.62 -10.17
CA LEU A 316 20.56 -36.86 -10.95
C LEU A 316 21.74 -36.95 -11.94
N ILE A 317 22.22 -35.80 -12.43
CA ILE A 317 23.41 -35.73 -13.29
C ILE A 317 24.69 -35.79 -12.44
N ALA A 318 24.65 -35.26 -11.22
CA ALA A 318 25.78 -35.33 -10.29
C ALA A 318 25.96 -36.72 -9.61
N THR A 319 24.90 -37.51 -9.45
CA THR A 319 24.98 -38.84 -8.81
C THR A 319 25.64 -39.93 -9.65
N THR A 320 25.79 -39.77 -10.97
CA THR A 320 26.46 -40.77 -11.81
C THR A 320 27.97 -40.54 -11.98
N SER A 321 28.50 -39.40 -11.52
CA SER A 321 29.92 -39.05 -11.74
C SER A 321 30.73 -38.81 -10.46
N GLY A 322 30.18 -39.06 -9.27
CA GLY A 322 30.95 -38.80 -8.06
C GLY A 322 30.29 -39.24 -6.77
N LYS A 323 30.29 -40.55 -6.51
CA LYS A 323 30.32 -41.17 -5.16
C LYS A 323 30.22 -42.70 -5.27
N ASP A 324 31.32 -43.33 -5.67
CA ASP A 324 31.71 -44.60 -5.08
C ASP A 324 33.11 -44.37 -4.51
N LEU A 325 33.15 -44.09 -3.20
CA LEU A 325 34.28 -44.23 -2.27
C LEU A 325 33.99 -43.33 -1.06
N CYS A 326 33.13 -43.81 -0.16
CA CYS A 326 33.09 -43.32 1.22
C CYS A 326 33.48 -44.45 2.17
N MET A 327 34.44 -44.11 3.02
CA MET A 327 35.06 -44.90 4.06
C MET A 327 34.10 -45.81 4.84
N ASN A 328 34.37 -47.12 4.79
CA ASN A 328 33.95 -48.09 5.81
C ASN A 328 34.85 -49.35 5.83
N CYS A 329 36.16 -49.20 5.62
CA CYS A 329 37.13 -50.29 5.77
C CYS A 329 38.44 -49.76 6.37
N LEU A 330 38.47 -49.54 7.68
CA LEU A 330 39.71 -49.50 8.47
C LEU A 330 39.45 -50.26 9.76
N ASP A 331 39.48 -51.59 9.65
CA ASP A 331 39.94 -52.50 10.70
C ASP A 331 40.02 -53.91 10.12
N THR A 332 41.25 -54.34 9.80
CA THR A 332 41.80 -55.71 9.92
C THR A 332 42.90 -55.99 8.88
N THR A 333 44.11 -56.27 9.41
CA THR A 333 45.19 -57.11 8.87
C THR A 333 46.05 -56.63 7.69
N GLY A 334 47.37 -56.57 7.93
CA GLY A 334 48.39 -57.02 6.96
C GLY A 334 49.35 -55.98 6.35
N SER A 335 50.52 -55.81 6.98
CA SER A 335 51.79 -55.22 6.47
C SER A 335 52.33 -55.91 5.17
N PRO A 336 53.44 -55.50 4.50
CA PRO A 336 54.28 -54.26 4.52
C PRO A 336 54.56 -53.66 3.11
N SER A 337 55.42 -52.61 3.10
CA SER A 337 56.21 -52.04 1.99
C SER A 337 55.51 -50.90 1.21
N THR A 338 56.07 -49.70 1.06
CA THR A 338 57.46 -49.37 0.72
C THR A 338 57.78 -47.95 1.18
N GLN A 339 59.04 -47.76 1.58
CA GLN A 339 59.71 -46.51 1.94
C GLN A 339 59.44 -45.35 0.95
N TYR A 340 59.27 -44.13 1.46
CA TYR A 340 60.14 -43.00 1.11
C TYR A 340 60.12 -41.95 2.23
N SER A 341 61.28 -41.81 2.85
CA SER A 341 61.72 -40.84 3.84
C SER A 341 62.19 -39.54 3.19
N ILE A 342 61.93 -38.39 3.84
CA ILE A 342 62.76 -37.16 4.02
C ILE A 342 61.99 -36.33 5.07
N ILE A 343 62.27 -36.46 6.37
CA ILE A 343 63.28 -35.76 7.21
C ILE A 343 62.88 -34.31 7.61
N ASN A 344 62.42 -34.23 8.86
CA ASN A 344 62.72 -33.31 9.97
C ASN A 344 62.41 -31.80 9.93
N THR A 345 61.48 -31.45 10.82
CA THR A 345 61.52 -30.34 11.80
C THR A 345 62.90 -30.13 12.45
N GLU A 346 63.31 -28.88 12.68
CA GLU A 346 63.59 -28.33 14.03
C GLU A 346 64.30 -26.95 14.03
N SER A 347 63.72 -26.04 14.83
CA SER A 347 64.34 -25.08 15.77
C SER A 347 65.63 -24.31 15.45
N ASN A 348 65.57 -22.99 15.63
CA ASN A 348 66.31 -22.18 16.62
C ASN A 348 66.77 -20.81 16.10
N THR A 349 66.65 -19.84 17.03
CA THR A 349 67.17 -18.46 17.09
C THR A 349 66.56 -17.40 16.21
#